data_AF-A0A956PQA0-F1
#
_entry.id   AF-A0A956PQA0-F1
#
_cell.length_a   1.000
_cell.length_b   1.000
_cell.length_c   1.000
_cell.angle_alpha   90.00
_cell.angle_beta   90.00
_cell.angle_gamma   90.00
#
_symmetry.space_group_name_H-M   'P 1'
#
loop_
_entity.id
_entity.type
_entity.pdbx_description
1 polymer ?
#
loop_
_entity_poly.entity_id
_entity_poly.type
_entity_poly.pdbx_seq_one_letter_code
_entity_poly.pdbx_strand_id
1 'polypeptide(L)'
;FWSGFGAVRKDAFESVGGFDGERYPQPSVEDIDLGARLTNAGYRIYLEPSLQVKHWKHWTLRDFVKTDVLNRARPWARMILEGRAPRTPLNLGGQFRYPIMLLVLGLVVTLGWQGRFLPMWAPATVWLAYLSMNFPIYQYMNSRGVGPVSVLLLGLHHLCAAVGGAMAALDLLAERYFR
;
A
#
# COMPACT_ATOMS: atom_id res chain seq x y z
N PHE A 1 -12.63 2.36 7.06
CA PHE A 1 -12.94 3.50 7.94
C PHE A 1 -11.64 4.27 8.13
N TRP A 2 -11.67 5.59 8.33
CA TRP A 2 -10.46 6.38 8.60
C TRP A 2 -10.59 7.03 9.98
N SER A 3 -9.71 6.66 10.91
CA SER A 3 -9.80 7.08 12.31
C SER A 3 -9.34 8.52 12.54
N GLY A 4 -8.54 9.10 11.64
CA GLY A 4 -7.99 10.46 11.80
C GLY A 4 -9.03 11.58 11.72
N PHE A 5 -10.18 11.32 11.11
CA PHE A 5 -11.33 12.25 11.04
C PHE A 5 -12.61 11.48 10.71
N GLY A 6 -12.88 10.44 11.49
CA GLY A 6 -14.06 9.60 11.35
C GLY A 6 -14.91 9.67 12.61
N ALA A 7 -16.22 9.51 12.44
CA ALA A 7 -17.15 9.30 13.54
C ALA A 7 -17.76 7.90 13.43
N VAL A 8 -17.93 7.23 14.58
CA VAL A 8 -18.54 5.91 14.69
C VAL A 8 -19.52 5.93 15.87
N ARG A 9 -20.66 5.26 15.72
CA ARG A 9 -21.59 5.11 16.84
C ARG A 9 -20.98 4.20 17.90
N LYS A 10 -21.15 4.56 19.17
CA LYS A 10 -20.54 3.84 20.30
C LYS A 10 -20.91 2.36 20.31
N ASP A 11 -22.20 2.06 20.17
CA ASP A 11 -22.74 0.69 20.11
C ASP A 11 -22.14 -0.14 18.97
N ALA A 12 -22.01 0.44 17.78
CA ALA A 12 -21.37 -0.22 16.65
C ALA A 12 -19.86 -0.44 16.83
N PHE A 13 -19.17 0.48 17.51
CA PHE A 13 -17.74 0.34 17.83
C PHE A 13 -17.51 -0.77 18.87
N GLU A 14 -18.32 -0.80 19.93
CA GLU A 14 -18.26 -1.80 20.99
C GLU A 14 -18.67 -3.18 20.48
N SER A 15 -19.66 -3.28 19.59
CA SER A 15 -20.15 -4.57 19.06
C SER A 15 -19.11 -5.34 18.25
N VAL A 16 -18.10 -4.66 17.70
CA VAL A 16 -16.98 -5.28 16.97
C VAL A 16 -15.69 -5.34 17.80
N GLY A 17 -15.74 -4.99 19.08
CA GLY A 17 -14.59 -5.02 20.00
C GLY A 17 -13.63 -3.84 19.90
N GLY A 18 -14.01 -2.75 19.22
CA GLY A 18 -13.20 -1.54 19.12
C GLY A 18 -11.88 -1.70 18.35
N PHE A 19 -10.84 -0.96 18.75
CA PHE A 19 -9.49 -1.09 18.17
C PHE A 19 -8.71 -2.24 18.81
N ASP A 20 -7.97 -2.99 18.00
CA ASP A 20 -7.11 -4.08 18.44
C ASP A 20 -5.67 -3.56 18.72
N GLY A 21 -5.44 -3.11 19.96
CA GLY A 21 -4.16 -2.54 20.38
C GLY A 21 -3.04 -3.58 20.56
N GLU A 22 -3.38 -4.85 20.79
CA GLU A 22 -2.39 -5.92 20.85
C GLU A 22 -1.81 -6.20 19.47
N ARG A 23 -2.67 -6.19 18.45
CA ARG A 23 -2.25 -6.39 17.06
C ARG A 23 -1.64 -5.16 16.42
N TYR A 24 -2.15 -3.97 16.73
CA TYR A 24 -1.69 -2.69 16.19
C TYR A 24 -1.18 -1.78 17.31
N PRO A 25 -0.03 -2.09 17.93
CA PRO A 25 0.52 -1.30 19.03
C PRO A 25 1.05 0.08 18.60
N GLN A 26 1.08 0.34 17.29
CA GLN A 26 1.53 1.58 16.68
C GLN A 26 0.55 1.98 15.56
N PRO A 27 0.36 3.28 15.31
CA PRO A 27 -0.47 3.75 14.20
C PRO A 27 -0.04 3.12 12.87
N SER A 28 -0.96 2.46 12.18
CA SER A 28 -0.72 1.65 11.00
C SER A 28 -1.97 1.49 10.12
N VAL A 29 -2.65 0.35 10.21
CA VAL A 29 -3.81 -0.05 9.40
C VAL A 29 -5.01 -0.45 10.28
N GLU A 30 -4.98 -0.10 11.56
CA GLU A 30 -6.01 -0.40 12.56
C GLU A 30 -7.39 0.15 12.18
N ASP A 31 -7.41 1.26 11.45
CA ASP A 31 -8.62 1.90 10.95
C ASP A 31 -9.25 1.13 9.78
N ILE A 32 -8.41 0.51 8.94
CA ILE A 32 -8.83 -0.40 7.88
C ILE A 32 -9.38 -1.70 8.49
N ASP A 33 -8.71 -2.25 9.50
CA ASP A 33 -9.17 -3.45 10.22
C ASP A 33 -10.52 -3.22 10.91
N LEU A 34 -10.64 -2.12 11.68
CA LEU A 34 -11.91 -1.72 12.29
C LEU A 34 -13.01 -1.54 11.22
N GLY A 35 -12.67 -0.87 10.11
CA GLY A 35 -13.59 -0.70 8.99
C GLY A 35 -14.05 -2.04 8.39
N ALA A 36 -13.13 -2.98 8.20
CA ALA A 36 -13.43 -4.32 7.68
C ALA A 36 -14.40 -5.05 8.63
N ARG A 37 -14.12 -5.06 9.94
CA ARG A 37 -14.98 -5.69 10.94
C ARG A 37 -16.37 -5.07 11.00
N LEU A 38 -16.48 -3.74 10.99
CA LEU A 38 -17.76 -3.03 10.91
C LEU A 38 -18.56 -3.44 9.67
N THR A 39 -17.94 -3.45 8.49
CA THR A 39 -18.63 -3.85 7.26
C THR A 39 -19.03 -5.33 7.24
N ASN A 40 -18.20 -6.20 7.81
CA ASN A 40 -18.51 -7.63 7.93
C ASN A 40 -19.65 -7.89 8.92
N ALA A 41 -19.80 -7.04 9.93
CA ALA A 41 -20.96 -7.05 10.85
C ALA A 41 -22.23 -6.40 10.26
N GLY A 42 -22.20 -5.96 8.99
CA GLY A 42 -23.36 -5.41 8.28
C GLY A 42 -23.55 -3.90 8.42
N TYR A 43 -22.65 -3.20 9.12
CA TYR A 43 -22.68 -1.74 9.18
C TYR A 43 -22.22 -1.11 7.86
N ARG A 44 -22.65 0.13 7.64
CA ARG A 44 -22.30 0.92 6.46
C ARG A 44 -21.36 2.05 6.84
N ILE A 45 -20.33 2.25 6.03
CA ILE A 45 -19.40 3.37 6.15
C ILE A 45 -19.74 4.36 5.04
N TYR A 46 -19.98 5.61 5.42
CA TYR A 46 -20.28 6.71 4.50
C TYR A 46 -19.12 7.70 4.48
N LEU A 47 -18.84 8.28 3.31
CA LEU A 47 -17.90 9.37 3.14
C LEU A 47 -18.71 10.66 2.99
N GLU A 48 -18.42 11.69 3.80
CA GLU A 48 -19.02 13.02 3.70
C GLU A 48 -18.01 13.99 3.06
N PRO A 49 -18.10 14.27 1.74
CA PRO A 49 -17.08 15.04 1.03
C PRO A 49 -17.05 16.53 1.40
N SER A 50 -18.12 17.06 2.01
CA SER A 50 -18.16 18.46 2.47
C SER A 50 -17.32 18.70 3.71
N LEU A 51 -17.08 17.66 4.52
CA LEU A 51 -16.23 17.74 5.70
C LEU A 51 -14.77 17.52 5.31
N GLN A 52 -13.99 18.60 5.30
CA GLN A 52 -12.58 18.56 4.95
C GLN A 52 -11.69 18.88 6.16
N VAL A 53 -10.59 18.16 6.26
CA VAL A 53 -9.55 18.38 7.28
C VAL A 53 -8.18 18.35 6.61
N LYS A 54 -7.22 19.08 7.18
CA LYS A 54 -5.81 19.05 6.75
C LYS A 54 -4.94 18.44 7.84
N HIS A 55 -4.31 17.31 7.53
CA HIS A 55 -3.36 16.71 8.45
C HIS A 55 -2.02 17.47 8.42
N TRP A 56 -1.58 18.00 9.57
CA TRP A 56 -0.31 18.71 9.72
C TRP A 56 0.83 17.73 10.05
N LYS A 57 1.19 16.87 9.08
CA LYS A 57 2.34 15.97 9.23
C LYS A 57 3.58 16.61 8.64
N HIS A 58 4.66 16.65 9.42
CA HIS A 58 5.99 16.90 8.89
C HIS A 58 6.54 15.60 8.30
N TRP A 59 7.01 15.63 7.06
CA TRP A 59 7.50 14.44 6.35
C TRP A 59 8.96 14.63 5.96
N THR A 60 9.81 13.68 6.37
CA THR A 60 11.11 13.45 5.75
C THR A 60 11.04 12.24 4.82
N LEU A 61 12.02 12.07 3.92
CA LEU A 61 12.16 10.85 3.11
C LEU A 61 12.31 9.59 3.97
N ARG A 62 12.98 9.71 5.12
CA ARG A 62 13.10 8.61 6.10
C ARG A 62 11.74 8.23 6.66
N ASP A 63 10.94 9.22 7.06
CA ASP A 63 9.59 8.97 7.60
C ASP A 63 8.69 8.34 6.54
N PHE A 64 8.81 8.80 5.29
CA PHE A 64 8.11 8.24 4.13
C PHE A 64 8.40 6.74 4.00
N VAL A 65 9.67 6.36 3.83
CA VAL A 65 10.06 4.96 3.64
C VAL A 65 9.69 4.10 4.85
N LYS A 66 9.99 4.57 6.07
CA LYS A 66 9.67 3.84 7.30
C LYS A 66 8.16 3.59 7.40
N THR A 67 7.35 4.63 7.22
CA THR A 67 5.89 4.52 7.32
C THR A 67 5.34 3.61 6.23
N ASP A 68 5.75 3.81 4.98
CA ASP A 68 5.23 3.05 3.85
C ASP A 68 5.60 1.57 3.93
N VAL A 69 6.81 1.21 4.36
CA VAL A 69 7.20 -0.20 4.52
C VAL A 69 6.58 -0.81 5.77
N LEU A 70 6.86 -0.25 6.95
CA LEU A 70 6.62 -0.91 8.23
C LEU A 70 5.23 -0.69 8.78
N ASN A 71 4.65 0.50 8.59
CA ASN A 71 3.36 0.87 9.15
C ASN A 71 2.22 0.71 8.15
N ARG A 72 2.50 0.55 6.85
CA ARG A 72 1.47 0.43 5.81
C ARG A 72 1.60 -0.87 5.01
N ALA A 73 2.61 -0.99 4.15
CA ALA A 73 2.70 -2.09 3.20
C ALA A 73 2.77 -3.46 3.88
N ARG A 74 3.65 -3.63 4.87
CA ARG A 74 3.78 -4.89 5.62
C ARG A 74 2.49 -5.28 6.36
N PRO A 75 1.92 -4.45 7.25
CA PRO A 75 0.71 -4.85 7.98
C PRO A 75 -0.51 -4.99 7.06
N TRP A 76 -0.62 -4.19 6.00
CA TRP A 76 -1.67 -4.36 4.98
C TRP A 76 -1.55 -5.68 4.22
N ALA A 77 -0.35 -6.00 3.71
CA ALA A 77 -0.10 -7.26 3.02
C ALA A 77 -0.37 -8.45 3.93
N ARG A 78 0.02 -8.36 5.20
CA ARG A 78 -0.29 -9.39 6.21
C ARG A 78 -1.79 -9.60 6.38
N MET A 79 -2.57 -8.51 6.52
CA MET A 79 -4.04 -8.62 6.59
C MET A 79 -4.65 -9.29 5.37
N ILE A 80 -4.14 -8.99 4.17
CA ILE A 80 -4.58 -9.64 2.92
C ILE A 80 -4.28 -11.14 2.95
N LEU A 81 -3.04 -11.51 3.28
CA LEU A 81 -2.60 -12.91 3.30
C LEU A 81 -3.33 -13.73 4.37
N GLU A 82 -3.73 -13.10 5.48
CA GLU A 82 -4.54 -13.72 6.53
C GLU A 82 -6.05 -13.76 6.19
N GLY A 83 -6.47 -13.23 5.04
CA GLY A 83 -7.88 -13.20 4.63
C GLY A 83 -8.75 -12.22 5.42
N ARG A 84 -8.13 -11.24 6.11
CA ARG A 84 -8.81 -10.24 6.95
C ARG A 84 -9.02 -8.89 6.25
N ALA A 85 -8.56 -8.76 5.02
CA ALA A 85 -8.77 -7.54 4.23
C ALA A 85 -10.28 -7.32 3.97
N PRO A 86 -10.72 -6.05 3.85
CA PRO A 86 -12.07 -5.71 3.39
C PRO A 86 -12.44 -6.44 2.10
N ARG A 87 -13.74 -6.74 1.91
CA ARG A 87 -14.27 -7.49 0.74
C ARG A 87 -13.87 -6.90 -0.61
N THR A 88 -13.80 -5.58 -0.71
CA THR A 88 -13.28 -4.84 -1.87
C THR A 88 -12.03 -4.07 -1.43
N PRO A 89 -10.87 -4.73 -1.43
CA PRO A 89 -9.64 -4.09 -1.00
C PRO A 89 -9.21 -3.07 -2.07
N LEU A 90 -9.13 -1.81 -1.66
CA LEU A 90 -8.89 -0.64 -2.53
C LEU A 90 -7.63 -0.79 -3.41
N ASN A 91 -6.65 -1.60 -2.97
CA ASN A 91 -5.32 -1.70 -3.56
C ASN A 91 -5.00 -3.05 -4.23
N LEU A 92 -5.99 -3.95 -4.44
CA LEU A 92 -5.74 -5.24 -5.13
C LEU A 92 -6.17 -5.26 -6.60
N GLY A 93 -6.77 -4.18 -7.10
CA GLY A 93 -7.08 -4.02 -8.51
C GLY A 93 -5.83 -4.12 -9.39
N GLY A 94 -6.00 -4.58 -10.65
CA GLY A 94 -4.92 -4.71 -11.63
C GLY A 94 -4.06 -3.44 -11.75
N GLN A 95 -4.71 -2.28 -11.74
CA GLN A 95 -4.08 -0.96 -11.81
C GLN A 95 -3.09 -0.64 -10.67
N PHE A 96 -3.13 -1.36 -9.54
CA PHE A 96 -2.24 -1.13 -8.41
C PHE A 96 -1.17 -2.22 -8.28
N ARG A 97 -1.48 -3.47 -8.65
CA ARG A 97 -0.54 -4.60 -8.54
C ARG A 97 0.46 -4.69 -9.70
N TYR A 98 0.02 -4.44 -10.93
CA TYR A 98 0.88 -4.61 -12.11
C TYR A 98 2.05 -3.62 -12.15
N PRO A 99 1.88 -2.34 -11.75
CA PRO A 99 3.01 -1.43 -11.59
C PRO A 99 4.12 -1.96 -10.67
N ILE A 100 3.75 -2.55 -9.54
CA ILE A 100 4.72 -3.14 -8.59
C ILE A 100 5.44 -4.32 -9.23
N MET A 101 4.71 -5.21 -9.91
CA MET A 101 5.29 -6.36 -10.62
C MET A 101 6.24 -5.92 -11.74
N LEU A 102 5.84 -4.92 -12.53
CA LEU A 102 6.68 -4.35 -13.60
C LEU A 102 7.92 -3.65 -13.05
N LEU A 103 7.82 -2.99 -11.90
CA LEU A 103 8.99 -2.42 -11.23
C LEU A 103 10.00 -3.51 -10.87
N VAL A 104 9.53 -4.57 -10.17
CA VAL A 104 10.40 -5.68 -9.77
C VAL A 104 10.98 -6.39 -10.98
N LEU A 105 10.15 -6.66 -12.01
CA LEU A 105 10.61 -7.26 -13.26
C LEU A 105 11.63 -6.36 -13.97
N GLY A 106 11.40 -5.05 -14.03
CA GLY A 106 12.30 -4.08 -14.62
C GLY A 106 13.67 -4.09 -13.94
N LEU A 107 13.69 -4.12 -12.60
CA LEU A 107 14.92 -4.26 -11.82
C LEU A 107 15.63 -5.59 -12.10
N VAL A 108 14.92 -6.71 -12.08
CA VAL A 108 15.50 -8.04 -12.34
C VAL A 108 16.08 -8.13 -13.75
N VAL A 109 15.34 -7.70 -14.77
CA VAL A 109 15.76 -7.74 -16.18
C VAL A 109 16.93 -6.79 -16.42
N THR A 110 16.96 -5.62 -15.79
CA THR A 110 18.05 -4.65 -15.93
C THR A 110 19.33 -5.14 -15.24
N LEU A 111 19.22 -5.62 -13.99
CA LEU A 111 20.39 -6.08 -13.21
C LEU A 111 20.93 -7.42 -13.70
N GLY A 112 20.06 -8.31 -14.18
CA GLY A 112 20.43 -9.60 -14.77
C GLY A 112 20.84 -9.52 -16.24
N TRP A 113 20.87 -8.33 -16.83
CA TRP A 113 21.20 -8.14 -18.24
C TRP A 113 22.66 -8.46 -18.53
N GLN A 114 22.91 -9.55 -19.25
CA GLN A 114 24.24 -9.91 -19.75
C GLN A 114 24.33 -9.96 -21.28
N GLY A 115 23.27 -9.55 -21.98
CA GLY A 115 23.19 -9.57 -23.45
C GLY A 115 23.16 -10.97 -24.09
N ARG A 116 23.09 -12.04 -23.30
CA ARG A 116 23.19 -13.43 -23.76
C ARG A 116 21.85 -14.09 -24.08
N PHE A 117 20.82 -13.80 -23.29
CA PHE A 117 19.53 -14.51 -23.34
C PHE A 117 18.34 -13.63 -23.74
N LEU A 118 18.51 -12.32 -23.63
CA LEU A 118 17.48 -11.35 -23.98
C LEU A 118 18.06 -10.34 -24.98
N PRO A 119 17.24 -9.73 -25.86
CA PRO A 119 17.67 -8.69 -26.80
C PRO A 119 17.71 -7.29 -26.18
N MET A 120 18.71 -6.46 -26.50
CA MET A 120 19.04 -5.18 -25.80
C MET A 120 17.87 -4.22 -25.48
N TRP A 121 16.75 -4.31 -26.20
CA TRP A 121 15.54 -3.52 -25.98
C TRP A 121 14.65 -4.04 -24.83
N ALA A 122 14.82 -5.27 -24.35
CA ALA A 122 13.93 -5.88 -23.37
C ALA A 122 13.81 -5.11 -22.03
N PRO A 123 14.90 -4.60 -21.40
CA PRO A 123 14.78 -3.77 -20.20
C PRO A 123 13.99 -2.49 -20.50
N ALA A 124 14.27 -1.86 -21.64
CA ALA A 124 13.58 -0.64 -22.07
C ALA A 124 12.08 -0.87 -22.28
N THR A 125 11.67 -2.01 -22.83
CA THR A 125 10.25 -2.37 -22.99
C THR A 125 9.54 -2.50 -21.65
N VAL A 126 10.16 -3.15 -20.64
CA VAL A 126 9.57 -3.30 -19.31
C VAL A 126 9.43 -1.94 -18.62
N TRP A 127 10.48 -1.11 -18.68
CA TRP A 127 10.43 0.24 -18.11
C TRP A 127 9.41 1.14 -18.83
N LEU A 128 9.28 1.04 -20.15
CA LEU A 128 8.28 1.78 -20.91
C LEU A 128 6.86 1.35 -20.51
N ALA A 129 6.62 0.04 -20.32
CA ALA A 129 5.35 -0.46 -19.82
C ALA A 129 5.05 0.07 -18.40
N TYR A 130 6.03 0.02 -17.49
CA TYR A 130 5.90 0.58 -16.14
C TYR A 130 5.56 2.08 -16.18
N LEU A 131 6.29 2.86 -16.97
CA LEU A 131 6.07 4.31 -17.08
C LEU A 131 4.70 4.62 -17.68
N SER A 132 4.27 3.87 -18.69
CA SER A 132 2.98 4.06 -19.38
C SER A 132 1.81 3.79 -18.44
N MET A 133 1.86 2.72 -17.64
CA MET A 133 0.79 2.41 -16.68
C MET A 133 0.65 3.48 -15.59
N ASN A 134 1.75 4.13 -15.21
CA ASN A 134 1.77 5.15 -14.17
C ASN A 134 1.64 6.58 -14.70
N PHE A 135 1.56 6.76 -16.01
CA PHE A 135 1.54 8.07 -16.65
C PHE A 135 0.46 9.01 -16.11
N PRO A 136 -0.80 8.57 -15.87
CA PRO A 136 -1.82 9.44 -15.29
C PRO A 136 -1.45 9.94 -13.88
N ILE A 137 -0.78 9.12 -13.07
CA ILE A 137 -0.33 9.50 -11.73
C ILE A 137 0.79 10.52 -11.82
N TYR A 138 1.75 10.35 -12.75
CA TYR A 138 2.81 11.33 -12.98
C TYR A 138 2.23 12.68 -13.43
N GLN A 139 1.28 12.67 -14.38
CA GLN A 139 0.60 13.90 -14.80
C GLN A 139 -0.11 14.58 -13.63
N TYR A 140 -0.82 13.81 -12.81
CA TYR A 140 -1.49 14.33 -11.63
C TYR A 140 -0.50 14.96 -10.64
N MET A 141 0.57 14.26 -10.26
CA MET A 141 1.59 14.79 -9.34
C MET A 141 2.29 16.04 -9.92
N ASN A 142 2.55 16.07 -11.22
CA ASN A 142 3.15 17.22 -11.89
C ASN A 142 2.22 18.43 -11.90
N SER A 143 0.91 18.23 -12.12
CA SER A 143 -0.08 19.30 -11.99
C SER A 143 -0.20 19.89 -10.58
N ARG A 144 0.35 19.19 -9.58
CA ARG A 144 0.47 19.64 -8.19
C ARG A 144 1.85 20.22 -7.84
N GLY A 145 2.74 20.38 -8.82
CA GLY A 145 4.05 21.02 -8.65
C GLY A 145 5.19 20.08 -8.22
N VAL A 146 5.00 18.76 -8.24
CA VAL A 146 6.07 17.80 -7.87
C VAL A 146 7.15 17.69 -8.95
N GLY A 147 6.78 17.90 -10.22
CA GLY A 147 7.71 17.84 -11.35
C GLY A 147 8.29 16.42 -11.59
N PRO A 148 9.37 16.30 -12.38
CA PRO A 148 9.90 14.99 -12.82
C PRO A 148 10.32 14.06 -11.67
N VAL A 149 10.52 14.59 -10.47
CA VAL A 149 10.78 13.83 -9.24
C VAL A 149 9.63 12.86 -8.90
N SER A 150 8.42 13.08 -9.43
CA SER A 150 7.27 12.18 -9.30
C SER A 150 7.57 10.74 -9.72
N VAL A 151 8.40 10.54 -10.74
CA VAL A 151 8.82 9.20 -11.21
C VAL A 151 9.62 8.47 -10.12
N LEU A 152 10.56 9.17 -9.48
CA LEU A 152 11.39 8.62 -8.41
C LEU A 152 10.57 8.34 -7.15
N LEU A 153 9.68 9.27 -6.77
CA LEU A 153 8.83 9.11 -5.59
C LEU A 153 7.84 7.95 -5.74
N LEU A 154 7.21 7.81 -6.91
CA LEU A 154 6.31 6.68 -7.16
C LEU A 154 7.07 5.35 -7.26
N GLY A 155 8.24 5.36 -7.90
CA GLY A 155 9.13 4.19 -7.90
C GLY A 155 9.52 3.76 -6.48
N LEU A 156 9.87 4.72 -5.62
CA LEU A 156 10.17 4.47 -4.21
C LEU A 156 8.95 3.93 -3.47
N HIS A 157 7.76 4.49 -3.69
CA HIS A 157 6.51 4.00 -3.11
C HIS A 157 6.24 2.53 -3.48
N HIS A 158 6.33 2.19 -4.77
CA HIS A 158 6.15 0.82 -5.25
C HIS A 158 7.23 -0.15 -4.73
N LEU A 159 8.48 0.33 -4.58
CA LEU A 159 9.54 -0.46 -3.95
C LEU A 159 9.21 -0.72 -2.47
N CYS A 160 8.74 0.29 -1.74
CA CYS A 160 8.30 0.12 -0.36
C CYS A 160 7.15 -0.89 -0.25
N ALA A 161 6.20 -0.86 -1.19
CA ALA A 161 5.11 -1.82 -1.27
C ALA A 161 5.61 -3.26 -1.53
N ALA A 162 6.55 -3.44 -2.46
CA ALA A 162 7.16 -4.74 -2.75
C ALA A 162 7.91 -5.30 -1.53
N VAL A 163 8.73 -4.46 -0.88
CA VAL A 163 9.50 -4.84 0.32
C VAL A 163 8.57 -5.19 1.48
N GLY A 164 7.59 -4.33 1.79
CA GLY A 164 6.64 -4.60 2.87
C GLY A 164 5.82 -5.86 2.63
N GLY A 165 5.39 -6.11 1.39
CA GLY A 165 4.71 -7.35 1.00
C GLY A 165 5.57 -8.59 1.19
N ALA A 166 6.83 -8.54 0.77
CA ALA A 166 7.78 -9.63 0.99
C ALA A 166 8.02 -9.91 2.48
N MET A 167 8.19 -8.85 3.29
CA MET A 167 8.34 -8.99 4.75
C MET A 167 7.13 -9.68 5.38
N ALA A 168 5.90 -9.30 4.99
CA ALA A 168 4.69 -9.92 5.50
C ALA A 168 4.60 -11.41 5.15
N ALA A 169 4.96 -11.80 3.93
CA ALA A 169 5.01 -13.19 3.53
C ALA A 169 6.05 -13.99 4.34
N LEU A 170 7.23 -13.40 4.56
CA LEU A 170 8.28 -14.02 5.39
C LEU A 170 7.85 -14.17 6.85
N ASP A 171 7.18 -13.18 7.44
CA ASP A 171 6.67 -13.27 8.80
C ASP A 171 5.72 -14.46 8.98
N LEU A 172 4.77 -14.63 8.05
CA LEU A 172 3.78 -15.70 8.09
C LEU A 172 4.42 -17.07 7.85
N LEU A 173 5.42 -17.15 6.96
CA LEU A 173 6.20 -18.38 6.78
C LEU A 173 6.96 -18.72 8.06
N ALA A 174 7.62 -17.74 8.68
CA ALA A 174 8.36 -17.97 9.91
C ALA A 174 7.44 -18.44 11.04
N GLU A 175 6.27 -17.84 11.20
CA GLU A 175 5.26 -18.26 12.18
C GLU A 175 4.72 -19.66 11.94
N ARG A 176 4.68 -20.13 10.69
CA ARG A 176 4.19 -21.46 10.33
C ARG A 176 5.23 -22.57 10.56
N TYR A 177 6.52 -22.26 10.42
CA TYR A 177 7.60 -23.26 10.48
C TYR A 177 8.41 -23.24 11.77
N PHE A 178 8.40 -22.15 12.53
CA PHE A 178 9.17 -21.99 13.77
C PHE A 178 8.32 -21.82 15.04
N ARG A 179 7.00 -22.06 14.95
CA ARG A 179 6.12 -22.30 16.10
C ARG A 179 5.68 -23.75 16.10
#